data_AF-A0A173UEE7-F1
#
_entry.id   AF-A0A173UEE7-F1
#
_cell.length_a   1.000
_cell.length_b   1.000
_cell.length_c   1.000
_cell.angle_alpha   90.00
_cell.angle_beta   90.00
_cell.angle_gamma   90.00
#
_symmetry.space_group_name_H-M   'P 1'
#
loop_
_entity.id
_entity.type
_entity.pdbx_description
1 polymer ?
#
loop_
_entity_poly.entity_id
_entity_poly.type
_entity_poly.pdbx_seq_one_letter_code
_entity_poly.pdbx_strand_id
1 'polypeptide(L)'
;MQTPKKFSSFSDQVSWISDEKGIRIKDREYAEEMLRQIGYFPLMGGYKHLFRISNTKKYKAGTSFEEIVSLYKFDAELRELFFKYLLQIERQMRSLMSYYFTEMYGAEQKQYLDANNYNNTKRNHATIVKLIATLKRATTTTDYTYINYYRKTYGEIPLWVLANVLTFGNLSKMFRVFPQSLKSKVSKNFEPLNQHQMEQFLSVLTKYRNVCAHGERLFTYRTVDAIADTPLHKNFHYHRAVISTKKENKICLLW
;
A
#
# COMPACT_ATOMS: atom_id res chain seq x y z
N MET A 1 9.69 25.51 25.84
CA MET A 1 9.50 25.52 24.37
C MET A 1 10.51 24.57 23.73
N GLN A 2 10.11 23.72 22.79
CA GLN A 2 11.09 22.92 22.03
C GLN A 2 11.82 23.83 21.05
N THR A 3 13.15 23.80 21.07
CA THR A 3 13.95 24.52 20.07
C THR A 3 13.73 23.93 18.68
N PRO A 4 13.63 24.76 17.64
CA PRO A 4 13.51 24.27 16.28
C PRO A 4 14.74 23.45 15.91
N LYS A 5 14.54 22.34 15.19
CA LYS A 5 15.65 21.52 14.70
C LYS A 5 16.48 22.35 13.72
N LYS A 6 17.76 22.48 14.00
CA LYS A 6 18.71 23.17 13.11
C LYS A 6 19.16 22.23 12.00
N PHE A 7 19.54 22.82 10.87
CA PHE A 7 20.23 22.11 9.80
C PHE A 7 21.57 21.54 10.31
N SER A 8 21.93 20.36 9.83
CA SER A 8 23.21 19.70 10.11
C SER A 8 23.72 19.03 8.83
N SER A 9 25.02 19.14 8.58
CA SER A 9 25.67 18.43 7.47
C SER A 9 25.66 16.92 7.72
N PHE A 10 25.93 16.10 6.68
CA PHE A 10 26.02 14.65 6.87
C PHE A 10 27.13 14.27 7.85
N SER A 11 28.28 14.94 7.82
CA SER A 11 29.36 14.70 8.77
C SER A 11 28.96 15.07 10.20
N ASP A 12 28.25 16.19 10.39
CA ASP A 12 27.71 16.57 11.70
C ASP A 12 26.68 15.54 12.21
N GLN A 13 25.87 14.98 11.30
CA GLN A 13 24.92 13.92 11.65
C GLN A 13 25.65 12.65 12.10
N VAL A 14 26.73 12.26 11.43
CA VAL A 14 27.56 11.11 11.82
C VAL A 14 28.20 11.34 13.19
N SER A 15 28.79 12.50 13.43
CA SER A 15 29.33 12.87 14.74
C SER A 15 28.24 12.85 15.82
N TRP A 16 27.06 13.39 15.54
CA TRP A 16 25.94 13.35 16.47
C TRP A 16 25.44 11.93 16.80
N ILE A 17 25.45 11.02 15.81
CA ILE A 17 25.10 9.61 16.02
C ILE A 17 26.14 8.91 16.92
N SER A 18 27.42 9.17 16.68
CA SER A 18 28.50 8.64 17.52
C SER A 18 28.42 9.19 18.94
N ASP A 19 28.50 10.51 19.08
CA ASP A 19 28.89 11.14 20.33
C ASP A 19 27.69 11.35 21.26
N GLU A 20 26.55 11.79 20.71
CA GLU A 20 25.35 12.09 21.51
C GLU A 20 24.40 10.89 21.63
N LYS A 21 24.40 9.96 20.66
CA LYS A 21 23.56 8.75 20.72
C LYS A 21 24.29 7.53 21.26
N GLY A 22 25.62 7.55 21.32
CA GLY A 22 26.43 6.41 21.75
C GLY A 22 26.33 5.22 20.81
N ILE A 23 26.08 5.45 19.52
CA ILE A 23 25.99 4.40 18.51
C ILE A 23 27.37 4.22 17.88
N ARG A 24 27.85 2.97 17.85
CA ARG A 24 29.14 2.65 17.24
C ARG A 24 29.07 2.81 15.72
N ILE A 25 30.03 3.51 15.14
CA ILE A 25 30.21 3.64 13.69
C ILE A 25 31.56 3.03 13.34
N LYS A 26 31.57 1.98 12.51
CA LYS A 26 32.82 1.32 12.09
C LYS A 26 33.48 2.08 10.95
N ASP A 27 32.66 2.55 10.00
CA ASP A 27 33.08 3.28 8.82
C ASP A 27 32.28 4.58 8.71
N ARG A 28 32.97 5.71 8.87
CA ARG A 28 32.34 7.03 8.84
C ARG A 28 31.94 7.44 7.43
N GLU A 29 32.75 7.11 6.43
CA GLU A 29 32.46 7.43 5.03
C GLU A 29 31.22 6.67 4.57
N TYR A 30 31.14 5.38 4.90
CA TYR A 30 29.95 4.58 4.69
C TYR A 30 28.72 5.17 5.38
N ALA A 31 28.85 5.64 6.63
CA ALA A 31 27.75 6.23 7.36
C ALA A 31 27.24 7.53 6.72
N GLU A 32 28.14 8.41 6.29
CA GLU A 32 27.77 9.63 5.55
C GLU A 32 27.06 9.29 4.25
N GLU A 33 27.54 8.30 3.50
CA GLU A 33 26.92 7.89 2.24
C GLU A 33 25.53 7.30 2.45
N MET A 34 25.33 6.46 3.47
CA MET A 34 24.00 5.94 3.79
C MET A 34 23.03 7.04 4.23
N LEU A 35 23.51 8.03 4.99
CA LEU A 35 22.69 9.19 5.35
C LEU A 35 22.37 10.07 4.15
N ARG A 36 23.27 10.16 3.17
CA ARG A 36 23.04 10.86 1.90
C ARG A 36 21.98 10.17 1.05
N GLN A 37 22.04 8.84 0.93
CA GLN A 37 21.13 8.05 0.11
C GLN A 37 19.74 7.90 0.74
N ILE A 38 19.68 7.62 2.05
CA ILE A 38 18.43 7.25 2.75
C ILE A 38 17.82 8.46 3.49
N GLY A 39 18.66 9.35 4.00
CA GLY A 39 18.28 10.42 4.91
C GLY A 39 18.27 9.98 6.38
N TYR A 40 18.63 10.91 7.27
CA TYR A 40 18.65 10.68 8.72
C TYR A 40 17.29 10.26 9.28
N PHE A 41 16.21 10.93 8.87
CA PHE A 41 14.89 10.70 9.47
C PHE A 41 14.31 9.31 9.13
N PRO A 42 14.29 8.85 7.87
CA PRO A 42 13.83 7.50 7.54
C PRO A 42 14.66 6.40 8.22
N LEU A 43 16.00 6.57 8.27
CA LEU A 43 16.90 5.59 8.87
C LEU A 43 16.84 5.59 10.40
N MET A 44 17.28 6.69 11.02
CA MET A 44 17.41 6.78 12.47
C MET A 44 16.05 7.00 13.14
N GLY A 45 15.21 7.84 12.58
CA GLY A 45 13.86 8.11 13.12
C GLY A 45 12.94 6.89 12.99
N GLY A 46 13.03 6.20 11.84
CA GLY A 46 12.30 4.98 11.57
C GLY A 46 12.72 3.84 12.50
N TYR A 47 13.96 3.39 12.41
CA TYR A 47 14.32 2.06 12.93
C TYR A 47 14.75 2.05 14.40
N LYS A 48 14.84 3.22 15.07
CA LYS A 48 15.28 3.35 16.47
C LYS A 48 14.59 2.43 17.49
N HIS A 49 13.34 2.02 17.27
CA HIS A 49 12.55 1.40 18.32
C HIS A 49 13.09 0.02 18.74
N LEU A 50 13.66 -0.76 17.81
CA LEU A 50 14.25 -2.06 18.14
C LEU A 50 15.61 -1.93 18.87
N PHE A 51 16.32 -0.83 18.60
CA PHE A 51 17.65 -0.56 19.13
C PHE A 51 17.63 0.29 20.41
N ARG A 52 16.47 0.77 20.84
CA ARG A 52 16.31 1.54 22.08
C ARG A 52 15.98 0.65 23.27
N ILE A 53 16.43 1.09 24.44
CA ILE A 53 15.96 0.55 25.71
C ILE A 53 14.54 1.06 25.93
N SER A 54 13.61 0.15 26.22
CA SER A 54 12.18 0.47 26.38
C SER A 54 11.98 1.62 27.38
N ASN A 55 11.05 2.52 27.08
CA ASN A 55 10.73 3.72 27.89
C ASN A 55 11.89 4.72 28.09
N THR A 56 13.01 4.58 27.39
CA THR A 56 14.12 5.55 27.46
C THR A 56 14.39 6.22 26.11
N LYS A 57 15.20 7.28 26.14
CA LYS A 57 15.76 7.88 24.94
C LYS A 57 17.07 7.25 24.48
N LYS A 58 17.63 6.28 25.22
CA LYS A 58 18.96 5.71 25.03
C LYS A 58 18.92 4.48 24.12
N TYR A 59 19.96 4.32 23.31
CA TYR A 59 20.18 3.10 22.52
C TYR A 59 20.78 2.00 23.42
N LYS A 60 20.57 0.74 23.04
CA LYS A 60 21.15 -0.42 23.71
C LYS A 60 22.67 -0.38 23.54
N ALA A 61 23.41 -0.74 24.59
CA ALA A 61 24.86 -0.79 24.53
C ALA A 61 25.34 -1.73 23.41
N GLY A 62 26.35 -1.31 22.66
CA GLY A 62 26.90 -2.08 21.53
C GLY A 62 26.15 -1.93 20.21
N THR A 63 25.02 -1.19 20.16
CA THR A 63 24.32 -0.90 18.89
C THR A 63 25.27 -0.23 17.91
N SER A 64 25.37 -0.80 16.72
CA SER A 64 26.13 -0.23 15.61
C SER A 64 25.24 0.42 14.55
N PHE A 65 25.77 1.43 13.86
CA PHE A 65 25.09 2.08 12.75
C PHE A 65 24.82 1.08 11.61
N GLU A 66 25.76 0.16 11.36
CA GLU A 66 25.66 -0.84 10.30
C GLU A 66 24.50 -1.83 10.55
N GLU A 67 24.20 -2.18 11.81
CA GLU A 67 23.03 -3.00 12.15
C GLU A 67 21.71 -2.29 11.85
N ILE A 68 21.63 -0.98 12.13
CA ILE A 68 20.45 -0.16 11.81
C ILE A 68 20.25 -0.11 10.29
N VAL A 69 21.33 0.09 9.54
CA VAL A 69 21.31 0.08 8.07
C VAL A 69 20.93 -1.31 7.53
N SER A 70 21.44 -2.39 8.14
CA SER A 70 21.11 -3.76 7.73
C SER A 70 19.62 -4.05 7.89
N LEU A 71 19.02 -3.61 8.99
CA LEU A 71 17.57 -3.73 9.19
C LEU A 71 16.78 -2.88 8.17
N TYR A 72 17.26 -1.67 7.84
CA TYR A 72 16.65 -0.86 6.80
C TYR A 72 16.67 -1.58 5.44
N LYS A 73 17.82 -2.14 5.06
CA LYS A 73 17.99 -2.87 3.79
C LYS A 73 17.09 -4.10 3.73
N PHE A 74 17.02 -4.88 4.82
CA PHE A 74 16.07 -5.99 4.94
C PHE A 74 14.60 -5.55 4.71
N ASP A 75 14.16 -4.47 5.36
CA ASP A 75 12.80 -3.95 5.15
C ASP A 75 12.60 -3.41 3.72
N ALA A 76 13.64 -2.89 3.08
CA ALA A 76 13.61 -2.48 1.68
C ALA A 76 13.37 -3.67 0.75
N GLU A 77 14.16 -4.74 0.88
CA GLU A 77 14.00 -5.98 0.11
C GLU A 77 12.61 -6.61 0.34
N LEU A 78 12.12 -6.58 1.58
CA LEU A 78 10.79 -7.07 1.92
C LEU A 78 9.69 -6.25 1.21
N ARG A 79 9.82 -4.92 1.17
CA ARG A 79 8.89 -4.05 0.44
C ARG A 79 8.92 -4.30 -1.05
N GLU A 80 10.08 -4.51 -1.64
CA GLU A 80 10.21 -4.83 -3.07
C GLU A 80 9.51 -6.15 -3.41
N LEU A 81 9.72 -7.17 -2.57
CA LEU A 81 9.04 -8.46 -2.72
C LEU A 81 7.52 -8.34 -2.63
N PHE A 82 7.01 -7.62 -1.62
CA PHE A 82 5.57 -7.37 -1.48
C PHE A 82 5.02 -6.58 -2.65
N PHE A 83 5.72 -5.52 -3.04
CA PHE A 83 5.30 -4.65 -4.14
C PHE A 83 5.19 -5.41 -5.45
N LYS A 84 6.14 -6.32 -5.74
CA LYS A 84 6.08 -7.21 -6.91
C LYS A 84 4.76 -7.97 -7.00
N TYR A 85 4.32 -8.62 -5.94
CA TYR A 85 3.07 -9.40 -5.96
C TYR A 85 1.82 -8.52 -5.92
N LEU A 86 1.87 -7.39 -5.21
CA LEU A 86 0.79 -6.40 -5.21
C LEU A 86 0.51 -5.86 -6.62
N LEU A 87 1.54 -5.63 -7.42
CA LEU A 87 1.39 -5.23 -8.83
C LEU A 87 0.72 -6.32 -9.69
N GLN A 88 0.95 -7.60 -9.39
CA GLN A 88 0.28 -8.71 -10.09
C GLN A 88 -1.21 -8.74 -9.77
N ILE A 89 -1.56 -8.63 -8.48
CA ILE A 89 -2.94 -8.58 -8.02
C ILE A 89 -3.65 -7.37 -8.62
N GLU A 90 -3.03 -6.18 -8.58
CA GLU A 90 -3.59 -4.95 -9.15
C GLU A 90 -3.91 -5.11 -10.64
N ARG A 91 -3.00 -5.69 -11.42
CA ARG A 91 -3.21 -5.97 -12.85
C ARG A 91 -4.35 -6.97 -13.09
N GLN A 92 -4.40 -8.06 -12.31
CA GLN A 92 -5.47 -9.05 -12.44
C GLN A 92 -6.83 -8.46 -12.10
N MET A 93 -6.92 -7.68 -11.01
CA MET A 93 -8.14 -6.98 -10.62
C MET A 93 -8.59 -6.00 -11.70
N ARG A 94 -7.68 -5.19 -12.25
CA ARG A 94 -7.96 -4.27 -13.35
C ARG A 94 -8.59 -4.98 -14.55
N SER A 95 -7.99 -6.09 -14.96
CA SER A 95 -8.47 -6.89 -16.10
C SER A 95 -9.85 -7.48 -15.83
N LEU A 96 -10.03 -8.21 -14.72
CA LEU A 96 -11.29 -8.88 -14.42
C LEU A 96 -12.44 -7.90 -14.17
N MET A 97 -12.18 -6.81 -13.43
CA MET A 97 -13.21 -5.82 -13.14
C MET A 97 -13.69 -5.09 -14.39
N SER A 98 -12.77 -4.70 -15.29
CA SER A 98 -13.16 -4.05 -16.54
C SER A 98 -13.87 -5.01 -17.48
N TYR A 99 -13.37 -6.24 -17.61
CA TYR A 99 -13.99 -7.29 -18.42
C TYR A 99 -15.43 -7.56 -17.99
N TYR A 100 -15.67 -7.94 -16.73
CA TYR A 100 -17.01 -8.33 -16.30
C TYR A 100 -17.98 -7.14 -16.20
N PHE A 101 -17.48 -5.93 -15.93
CA PHE A 101 -18.33 -4.74 -15.98
C PHE A 101 -18.82 -4.47 -17.41
N THR A 102 -17.89 -4.51 -18.38
CA THR A 102 -18.21 -4.33 -19.80
C THR A 102 -19.10 -5.46 -20.33
N GLU A 103 -18.87 -6.70 -19.94
CA GLU A 103 -19.74 -7.84 -20.30
C GLU A 103 -21.18 -7.63 -19.83
N MET A 104 -21.38 -7.00 -18.66
CA MET A 104 -22.70 -6.80 -18.07
C MET A 104 -23.44 -5.57 -18.61
N TYR A 105 -22.73 -4.45 -18.82
CA TYR A 105 -23.35 -3.16 -19.11
C TYR A 105 -23.02 -2.61 -20.51
N GLY A 106 -22.07 -3.22 -21.23
CA GLY A 106 -21.59 -2.75 -22.52
C GLY A 106 -20.31 -1.92 -22.45
N ALA A 107 -19.78 -1.58 -23.62
CA ALA A 107 -18.49 -0.92 -23.79
C ALA A 107 -18.55 0.61 -23.77
N GLU A 108 -19.75 1.21 -23.92
CA GLU A 108 -19.92 2.66 -24.02
C GLU A 108 -19.45 3.37 -22.75
N GLN A 109 -18.80 4.53 -22.93
CA GLN A 109 -18.22 5.28 -21.82
C GLN A 109 -19.27 5.73 -20.78
N LYS A 110 -20.51 5.98 -21.22
CA LYS A 110 -21.63 6.35 -20.34
C LYS A 110 -21.92 5.28 -19.27
N GLN A 111 -21.64 4.01 -19.55
CA GLN A 111 -22.03 2.88 -18.68
C GLN A 111 -21.26 2.88 -17.37
N TYR A 112 -19.93 3.06 -17.39
CA TYR A 112 -19.14 3.13 -16.15
C TYR A 112 -19.24 4.49 -15.46
N LEU A 113 -19.83 5.50 -16.11
CA LEU A 113 -20.11 6.82 -15.55
C LEU A 113 -21.53 6.93 -14.98
N ASP A 114 -22.40 5.95 -15.21
CA ASP A 114 -23.75 5.90 -14.66
C ASP A 114 -23.74 5.31 -13.24
N ALA A 115 -24.23 6.07 -12.27
CA ALA A 115 -24.36 5.64 -10.88
C ALA A 115 -25.31 4.44 -10.70
N ASN A 116 -26.26 4.24 -11.61
CA ASN A 116 -27.24 3.16 -11.55
C ASN A 116 -26.65 1.79 -11.90
N ASN A 117 -25.52 1.75 -12.60
CA ASN A 117 -24.77 0.52 -12.88
C ASN A 117 -23.91 0.05 -11.67
N TYR A 118 -24.02 0.76 -10.55
CA TYR A 118 -23.39 0.42 -9.27
C TYR A 118 -24.47 0.13 -8.22
N ASN A 119 -24.05 -0.43 -7.08
CA ASN A 119 -24.94 -0.66 -5.94
C ASN A 119 -25.28 0.66 -5.22
N ASN A 120 -26.16 1.46 -5.83
CA ASN A 120 -26.55 2.82 -5.45
C ASN A 120 -27.51 2.86 -4.25
N THR A 121 -27.05 2.34 -3.11
CA THR A 121 -27.72 2.49 -1.81
C THR A 121 -27.31 3.80 -1.13
N LYS A 122 -28.12 4.28 -0.18
CA LYS A 122 -27.79 5.46 0.65
C LYS A 122 -26.37 5.38 1.27
N ARG A 123 -25.97 4.18 1.70
CA ARG A 123 -24.65 3.89 2.27
C ARG A 123 -23.51 4.09 1.26
N ASN A 124 -23.72 3.70 0.00
CA ASN A 124 -22.69 3.72 -1.04
C ASN A 124 -22.65 5.02 -1.85
N HIS A 125 -23.72 5.83 -1.81
CA HIS A 125 -23.90 7.00 -2.65
C HIS A 125 -22.67 7.93 -2.66
N ALA A 126 -22.17 8.33 -1.49
CA ALA A 126 -20.98 9.19 -1.40
C ALA A 126 -19.71 8.55 -2.01
N THR A 127 -19.58 7.23 -1.96
CA THR A 127 -18.47 6.51 -2.60
C THR A 127 -18.63 6.50 -4.11
N ILE A 128 -19.84 6.24 -4.61
CA ILE A 128 -20.17 6.21 -6.04
C ILE A 128 -19.94 7.58 -6.67
N VAL A 129 -20.42 8.65 -6.03
CA VAL A 129 -20.20 10.03 -6.51
C VAL A 129 -18.70 10.34 -6.64
N LYS A 130 -17.90 10.00 -5.61
CA LYS A 130 -16.45 10.19 -5.64
C LYS A 130 -15.75 9.32 -6.69
N LEU A 131 -16.22 8.08 -6.88
CA LEU A 131 -15.73 7.16 -7.89
C LEU A 131 -15.98 7.72 -9.29
N ILE A 132 -17.21 8.10 -9.61
CA ILE A 132 -17.59 8.67 -10.91
C ILE A 132 -16.80 9.95 -11.17
N ALA A 133 -16.66 10.85 -10.18
CA ALA A 133 -15.82 12.04 -10.32
C ALA A 133 -14.35 11.69 -10.63
N THR A 134 -13.85 10.59 -10.08
CA THR A 134 -12.48 10.09 -10.36
C THR A 134 -12.39 9.48 -11.76
N LEU A 135 -13.38 8.69 -12.19
CA LEU A 135 -13.45 8.12 -13.53
C LEU A 135 -13.57 9.23 -14.59
N LYS A 136 -14.42 10.24 -14.37
CA LYS A 136 -14.53 11.42 -15.25
C LYS A 136 -13.20 12.15 -15.39
N ARG A 137 -12.49 12.41 -14.29
CA ARG A 137 -11.14 13.01 -14.36
C ARG A 137 -10.15 12.12 -15.12
N ALA A 138 -10.21 10.81 -14.93
CA ALA A 138 -9.38 9.87 -15.68
C ALA A 138 -9.71 9.87 -17.18
N THR A 139 -10.94 10.19 -17.59
CA THR A 139 -11.27 10.31 -19.02
C THR A 139 -10.70 11.57 -19.67
N THR A 140 -10.38 12.61 -18.88
CA THR A 140 -9.89 13.91 -19.36
C THR A 140 -8.40 14.15 -19.12
N THR A 141 -7.70 13.28 -18.40
CA THR A 141 -6.24 13.37 -18.17
C THR A 141 -5.45 13.45 -19.48
N THR A 142 -4.41 14.28 -19.50
CA THR A 142 -3.47 14.38 -20.63
C THR A 142 -2.18 13.61 -20.41
N ASP A 143 -2.00 13.02 -19.23
CA ASP A 143 -0.74 12.41 -18.79
C ASP A 143 -0.43 11.09 -19.51
N TYR A 144 -1.43 10.50 -20.18
CA TYR A 144 -1.34 9.19 -20.81
C TYR A 144 -1.63 9.26 -22.31
N THR A 145 -0.63 8.94 -23.13
CA THR A 145 -0.71 9.00 -24.60
C THR A 145 -1.85 8.15 -25.16
N TYR A 146 -2.09 6.95 -24.62
CA TYR A 146 -3.17 6.07 -25.06
C TYR A 146 -4.56 6.63 -24.75
N ILE A 147 -4.75 7.30 -23.60
CA ILE A 147 -6.03 7.99 -23.29
C ILE A 147 -6.27 9.10 -24.29
N ASN A 148 -5.25 9.91 -24.59
CA ASN A 148 -5.35 11.00 -25.56
C ASN A 148 -5.70 10.47 -26.96
N TYR A 149 -5.07 9.36 -27.37
CA TYR A 149 -5.38 8.68 -28.63
C TYR A 149 -6.85 8.24 -28.69
N TYR A 150 -7.34 7.50 -27.69
CA TYR A 150 -8.73 7.03 -27.70
C TYR A 150 -9.74 8.18 -27.71
N ARG A 151 -9.50 9.22 -26.90
CA ARG A 151 -10.35 10.41 -26.87
C ARG A 151 -10.38 11.14 -28.21
N LYS A 152 -9.23 11.31 -28.86
CA LYS A 152 -9.13 12.03 -30.14
C LYS A 152 -9.71 11.23 -31.31
N THR A 153 -9.49 9.92 -31.33
CA THR A 153 -9.87 9.05 -32.46
C THR A 153 -11.31 8.56 -32.37
N TYR A 154 -11.77 8.18 -31.17
CA TYR A 154 -13.08 7.53 -30.98
C TYR A 154 -14.08 8.38 -30.18
N GLY A 155 -13.66 9.51 -29.59
CA GLY A 155 -14.52 10.35 -28.74
C GLY A 155 -14.85 9.76 -27.36
N GLU A 156 -14.70 8.44 -27.20
CA GLU A 156 -14.95 7.70 -25.97
C GLU A 156 -13.76 6.81 -25.59
N ILE A 157 -13.67 6.49 -24.30
CA ILE A 157 -12.62 5.63 -23.75
C ILE A 157 -13.28 4.39 -23.14
N PRO A 158 -13.03 3.19 -23.69
CA PRO A 158 -13.54 1.97 -23.08
C PRO A 158 -12.97 1.71 -21.68
N LEU A 159 -13.75 1.06 -20.82
CA LEU A 159 -13.35 0.85 -19.42
C LEU A 159 -12.03 0.07 -19.28
N TRP A 160 -11.77 -0.93 -20.12
CA TRP A 160 -10.51 -1.71 -20.07
C TRP A 160 -9.28 -0.88 -20.43
N VAL A 161 -9.45 0.20 -21.21
CA VAL A 161 -8.39 1.17 -21.49
C VAL A 161 -8.23 2.11 -20.28
N LEU A 162 -9.34 2.69 -19.82
CA LEU A 162 -9.37 3.64 -18.70
C LEU A 162 -8.83 3.03 -17.40
N ALA A 163 -9.10 1.74 -17.16
CA ALA A 163 -8.73 1.06 -15.93
C ALA A 163 -7.22 1.06 -15.67
N ASN A 164 -6.38 1.23 -16.72
CA ASN A 164 -4.92 1.35 -16.60
C ASN A 164 -4.45 2.63 -15.90
N VAL A 165 -5.29 3.67 -15.88
CA VAL A 165 -5.02 4.93 -15.17
C VAL A 165 -5.44 4.85 -13.70
N LEU A 166 -6.26 3.86 -13.34
CA LEU A 166 -6.80 3.75 -11.99
C LEU A 166 -5.75 3.17 -11.03
N THR A 167 -5.60 3.85 -9.89
CA THR A 167 -4.80 3.36 -8.76
C THR A 167 -5.47 2.14 -8.13
N PHE A 168 -4.68 1.33 -7.41
CA PHE A 168 -5.23 0.18 -6.67
C PHE A 168 -6.35 0.57 -5.71
N GLY A 169 -6.23 1.73 -5.04
CA GLY A 169 -7.27 2.24 -4.16
C GLY A 169 -8.56 2.64 -4.89
N ASN A 170 -8.48 3.08 -6.15
CA ASN A 170 -9.66 3.32 -6.98
C ASN A 170 -10.35 2.00 -7.35
N LEU A 171 -9.58 0.98 -7.72
CA LEU A 171 -10.10 -0.37 -8.00
C LEU A 171 -10.76 -0.98 -6.75
N SER A 172 -10.14 -0.88 -5.58
CA SER A 172 -10.71 -1.34 -4.31
C SER A 172 -12.07 -0.66 -4.00
N LYS A 173 -12.16 0.67 -4.18
CA LYS A 173 -13.42 1.42 -4.01
C LYS A 173 -14.48 1.05 -5.05
N MET A 174 -14.07 0.85 -6.30
CA MET A 174 -14.95 0.43 -7.39
C MET A 174 -15.53 -0.96 -7.13
N PHE A 175 -14.69 -1.93 -6.76
CA PHE A 175 -15.13 -3.26 -6.38
C PHE A 175 -16.14 -3.20 -5.24
N ARG A 176 -15.90 -2.40 -4.19
CA ARG A 176 -16.82 -2.24 -3.05
C ARG A 176 -18.23 -1.81 -3.46
N VAL A 177 -18.37 -0.97 -4.47
CA VAL A 177 -19.67 -0.44 -4.91
C VAL A 177 -20.25 -1.20 -6.12
N PHE A 178 -19.59 -2.25 -6.59
CA PHE A 178 -20.19 -3.12 -7.59
C PHE A 178 -21.47 -3.81 -7.09
N PRO A 179 -22.43 -4.09 -7.99
CA PRO A 179 -23.54 -4.98 -7.71
C PRO A 179 -23.06 -6.37 -7.27
N GLN A 180 -23.91 -7.08 -6.51
CA GLN A 180 -23.58 -8.40 -5.96
C GLN A 180 -23.24 -9.43 -7.05
N SER A 181 -23.95 -9.40 -8.18
CA SER A 181 -23.69 -10.27 -9.34
C SER A 181 -22.28 -10.07 -9.90
N LEU A 182 -21.85 -8.82 -10.03
CA LEU A 182 -20.55 -8.45 -10.56
C LEU A 182 -19.42 -8.78 -9.57
N LYS A 183 -19.60 -8.46 -8.28
CA LYS A 183 -18.69 -8.88 -7.21
C LYS A 183 -18.49 -10.40 -7.19
N SER A 184 -19.57 -11.16 -7.37
CA SER A 184 -19.51 -12.62 -7.44
C SER A 184 -18.66 -13.11 -8.61
N LYS A 185 -18.88 -12.58 -9.83
CA LYS A 185 -18.11 -12.97 -11.02
C LYS A 185 -16.61 -12.71 -10.84
N VAL A 186 -16.25 -11.53 -10.34
CA VAL A 186 -14.85 -11.19 -10.06
C VAL A 186 -14.26 -12.12 -8.98
N SER A 187 -14.96 -12.32 -7.86
CA SER A 187 -14.43 -13.08 -6.70
C SER A 187 -14.22 -14.56 -6.99
N LYS A 188 -15.01 -15.18 -7.89
CA LYS A 188 -14.84 -16.58 -8.32
C LYS A 188 -13.47 -16.88 -8.94
N ASN A 189 -12.73 -15.86 -9.37
CA ASN A 189 -11.37 -16.02 -9.90
C ASN A 189 -10.30 -16.11 -8.79
N PHE A 190 -10.70 -16.04 -7.51
CA PHE A 190 -9.81 -15.99 -6.36
C PHE A 190 -10.25 -16.99 -5.27
N GLU A 191 -10.71 -18.17 -5.67
CA GLU A 191 -11.09 -19.22 -4.72
C GLU A 191 -9.93 -19.53 -3.74
N PRO A 192 -10.21 -19.71 -2.44
CA PRO A 192 -11.53 -19.90 -1.82
C PRO A 192 -12.20 -18.60 -1.29
N LEU A 193 -11.78 -17.42 -1.72
CA LEU A 193 -12.28 -16.15 -1.15
C LEU A 193 -13.72 -15.85 -1.56
N ASN A 194 -14.57 -15.53 -0.59
CA ASN A 194 -15.89 -14.97 -0.87
C ASN A 194 -15.83 -13.44 -1.10
N GLN A 195 -16.95 -12.86 -1.53
CA GLN A 195 -17.03 -11.44 -1.90
C GLN A 195 -16.70 -10.48 -0.76
N HIS A 196 -17.11 -10.82 0.47
CA HIS A 196 -16.83 -10.01 1.65
C HIS A 196 -15.35 -10.07 2.01
N GLN A 197 -14.78 -11.28 2.01
CA GLN A 197 -13.34 -11.49 2.23
C GLN A 197 -12.53 -10.74 1.18
N MET A 198 -12.90 -10.84 -0.09
CA MET A 198 -12.24 -10.12 -1.19
C MET A 198 -12.24 -8.61 -0.95
N GLU A 199 -13.35 -8.02 -0.52
CA GLU A 199 -13.42 -6.59 -0.18
C GLU A 199 -12.46 -6.22 0.97
N GLN A 200 -12.39 -7.06 2.01
CA GLN A 200 -11.44 -6.88 3.12
C GLN A 200 -9.98 -6.98 2.66
N PHE A 201 -9.65 -8.00 1.86
CA PHE A 201 -8.33 -8.19 1.28
C PHE A 201 -7.93 -6.98 0.42
N LEU A 202 -8.79 -6.51 -0.49
CA LEU A 202 -8.49 -5.34 -1.32
C LEU A 202 -8.27 -4.07 -0.49
N SER A 203 -8.99 -3.90 0.63
CA SER A 203 -8.75 -2.79 1.55
C SER A 203 -7.35 -2.88 2.19
N VAL A 204 -7.00 -4.05 2.74
CA VAL A 204 -5.71 -4.29 3.39
C VAL A 204 -4.56 -4.17 2.39
N LEU A 205 -4.65 -4.85 1.24
CA LEU A 205 -3.62 -4.84 0.21
C LEU A 205 -3.38 -3.44 -0.36
N THR A 206 -4.41 -2.59 -0.46
CA THR A 206 -4.23 -1.18 -0.86
C THR A 206 -3.33 -0.44 0.14
N LYS A 207 -3.51 -0.66 1.45
CA LYS A 207 -2.69 -0.02 2.48
C LYS A 207 -1.24 -0.50 2.43
N TYR A 208 -1.03 -1.80 2.33
CA TYR A 208 0.31 -2.39 2.21
C TYR A 208 1.02 -1.93 0.92
N ARG A 209 0.30 -1.83 -0.20
CA ARG A 209 0.81 -1.25 -1.45
C ARG A 209 1.28 0.18 -1.26
N ASN A 210 0.52 1.01 -0.53
CA ASN A 210 0.91 2.39 -0.26
C ASN A 210 2.13 2.47 0.66
N VAL A 211 2.22 1.63 1.70
CA VAL A 211 3.39 1.55 2.58
C VAL A 211 4.65 1.24 1.77
N CYS A 212 4.57 0.24 0.87
CA CYS A 212 5.68 -0.11 -0.01
C CYS A 212 6.03 1.04 -0.97
N ALA A 213 5.03 1.63 -1.63
CA ALA A 213 5.23 2.69 -2.63
C ALA A 213 5.77 4.00 -2.04
N HIS A 214 5.43 4.32 -0.79
CA HIS A 214 5.89 5.53 -0.10
C HIS A 214 7.22 5.34 0.64
N GLY A 215 7.81 4.15 0.58
CA GLY A 215 9.03 3.87 1.32
C GLY A 215 8.83 3.94 2.84
N GLU A 216 7.61 3.69 3.32
CA GLU A 216 7.33 3.53 4.75
C GLU A 216 7.83 2.18 5.25
N ARG A 217 7.82 1.99 6.57
CA ARG A 217 8.35 0.79 7.19
C ARG A 217 7.33 -0.35 7.20
N LEU A 218 7.66 -1.43 6.52
CA LEU A 218 6.73 -2.54 6.30
C LEU A 218 6.78 -3.57 7.43
N PHE A 219 7.96 -3.89 7.95
CA PHE A 219 8.15 -4.99 8.91
C PHE A 219 7.36 -4.81 10.22
N THR A 220 7.08 -3.57 10.61
CA THR A 220 6.23 -3.23 11.77
C THR A 220 4.87 -2.66 11.38
N TYR A 221 4.55 -2.61 10.09
CA TYR A 221 3.30 -2.00 9.66
C TYR A 221 2.11 -2.80 10.20
N ARG A 222 1.14 -2.09 10.76
CA ARG A 222 -0.09 -2.68 11.29
C ARG A 222 -1.27 -1.88 10.81
N THR A 223 -2.34 -2.56 10.45
CA THR A 223 -3.60 -1.92 10.07
C THR A 223 -4.74 -2.39 10.95
N VAL A 224 -5.72 -1.49 11.16
CA VAL A 224 -6.95 -1.79 11.89
C VAL A 224 -7.92 -2.68 11.12
N ASP A 225 -7.75 -2.77 9.80
CA ASP A 225 -8.58 -3.63 8.96
C ASP A 225 -8.20 -5.09 9.19
N ALA A 226 -9.20 -5.94 9.32
CA ALA A 226 -9.02 -7.36 9.48
C ALA A 226 -9.37 -8.13 8.20
N ILE A 227 -8.56 -9.13 7.87
CA ILE A 227 -8.86 -10.20 6.91
C ILE A 227 -9.35 -11.40 7.71
N ALA A 228 -10.27 -12.17 7.14
CA ALA A 228 -10.72 -13.41 7.74
C ALA A 228 -9.65 -14.50 7.65
N ASP A 229 -9.63 -15.41 8.62
CA ASP A 229 -8.81 -16.62 8.55
C ASP A 229 -9.22 -17.45 7.33
N THR A 230 -8.27 -17.68 6.44
CA THR A 230 -8.43 -18.56 5.28
C THR A 230 -7.71 -19.89 5.52
N PRO A 231 -8.05 -20.98 4.80
CA PRO A 231 -7.33 -22.25 4.92
C PRO A 231 -5.82 -22.11 4.72
N LEU A 232 -5.37 -21.15 3.91
CA LEU A 232 -3.94 -20.85 3.70
C LEU A 232 -3.24 -20.43 4.99
N HIS A 233 -3.92 -19.75 5.90
CA HIS A 233 -3.35 -19.36 7.20
C HIS A 233 -3.02 -20.57 8.08
N LYS A 234 -3.64 -21.74 7.85
CA LYS A 234 -3.32 -22.97 8.58
C LYS A 234 -1.95 -23.55 8.19
N ASN A 235 -1.44 -23.23 7.00
CA ASN A 235 -0.15 -23.72 6.52
C ASN A 235 1.04 -22.92 7.07
N PHE A 236 0.77 -21.75 7.68
CA PHE A 236 1.79 -20.99 8.39
C PHE A 236 1.91 -21.57 9.80
N HIS A 237 2.87 -22.48 9.99
CA HIS A 237 3.15 -23.15 11.27
C HIS A 237 3.76 -22.25 12.35
N TYR A 238 3.93 -20.95 12.08
CA TYR A 238 4.50 -19.99 13.04
C TYR A 238 3.38 -19.30 13.83
N HIS A 239 3.48 -19.42 15.15
CA HIS A 239 2.64 -18.83 16.20
C HIS A 239 1.41 -18.00 15.78
N ARG A 240 0.22 -18.60 15.99
CA ARG A 240 -1.13 -17.96 16.07
C ARG A 240 -1.21 -16.66 16.92
N ALA A 241 -0.15 -16.26 17.62
CA ALA A 241 -0.13 -15.09 18.49
C ALA A 241 -0.03 -13.76 17.72
N VAL A 242 0.32 -13.75 16.43
CA VAL A 242 0.62 -12.50 15.68
C VAL A 242 -0.39 -12.17 14.57
N ILE A 243 -1.21 -13.15 14.15
CA ILE A 243 -2.48 -12.91 13.47
C ILE A 243 -3.51 -12.65 14.57
N SER A 244 -3.65 -11.40 15.00
CA SER A 244 -4.51 -11.08 16.15
C SER A 244 -5.95 -11.52 15.90
N THR A 245 -6.32 -12.60 16.59
CA THR A 245 -7.71 -13.03 16.78
C THR A 245 -8.38 -12.15 17.84
N LYS A 246 -9.37 -11.37 17.41
CA LYS A 246 -10.50 -10.79 18.18
C LYS A 246 -10.25 -9.94 19.45
N LYS A 247 -9.05 -9.86 20.04
CA LYS A 247 -8.81 -9.03 21.24
C LYS A 247 -8.02 -7.75 21.00
N GLU A 248 -7.28 -7.64 19.90
CA GLU A 248 -6.60 -6.41 19.51
C GLU A 248 -6.76 -6.22 18.00
N ASN A 249 -7.65 -5.32 17.54
CA ASN A 249 -7.95 -5.06 16.12
C ASN A 249 -6.72 -4.61 15.29
N LYS A 250 -5.74 -5.48 15.03
CA LYS A 250 -4.50 -5.16 14.31
C LYS A 250 -3.99 -6.39 13.57
N ILE A 251 -3.98 -6.36 12.25
CA ILE A 251 -3.39 -7.42 11.42
C ILE A 251 -2.02 -6.99 10.89
N CYS A 252 -1.08 -7.92 11.01
CA CYS A 252 0.22 -7.94 10.34
C CYS A 252 0.14 -9.00 9.23
N LEU A 253 0.42 -8.63 7.96
CA LEU A 253 0.57 -9.60 6.85
C LEU A 253 1.96 -10.23 6.80
N LEU A 254 2.82 -9.81 7.72
CA LEU A 254 4.14 -10.38 7.92
C LEU A 254 4.10 -11.19 9.21
N TRP A 255 4.68 -12.39 9.13
CA TRP A 255 4.81 -13.46 10.12
C TRP A 255 3.68 -14.50 10.10
#